data_AF-A0A6A2ZF59-F1
#
_entry.id   AF-A0A6A2ZF59-F1
#
_cell.length_a   1.000
_cell.length_b   1.000
_cell.length_c   1.000
_cell.angle_alpha   90.00
_cell.angle_beta   90.00
_cell.angle_gamma   90.00
#
_symmetry.space_group_name_H-M   'P 1'
#
loop_
_entity.id
_entity.type
_entity.pdbx_description
1 polymer ?
#
loop_
_entity_poly.entity_id
_entity_poly.type
_entity_poly.pdbx_seq_one_letter_code
_entity_poly.pdbx_strand_id
1 'polypeptide(L)'
;MAVSSKTDERNADIAIVERLAKKLELHTVEDLKIETVAVQKLAKERGGISESTQQQIIRLFNKFKHFVGMEITNVLDDPSIPQISGKSQSSVIPHEFLCPITVEIMRDPVIVASGQTFERESIQKWFDSNH
;
A
#
# COMPACT_ATOMS: atom_id res chain seq x y z
N MET A 1 -14.91 -20.57 -18.88
CA MET A 1 -15.07 -19.42 -17.97
C MET A 1 -14.14 -19.66 -16.79
N ALA A 2 -12.93 -19.08 -16.79
CA ALA A 2 -11.91 -19.33 -15.76
C ALA A 2 -12.00 -18.23 -14.70
N VAL A 3 -12.53 -18.57 -13.53
CA VAL A 3 -12.70 -17.66 -12.39
C VAL A 3 -11.46 -17.74 -11.50
N SER A 4 -10.63 -16.69 -11.61
CA SER A 4 -9.68 -16.14 -10.64
C SER A 4 -8.93 -17.09 -9.67
N SER A 5 -7.75 -17.54 -10.09
CA SER A 5 -6.78 -18.28 -9.26
C SER A 5 -5.93 -17.41 -8.30
N LYS A 6 -6.21 -16.11 -8.17
CA LYS A 6 -5.36 -15.16 -7.41
C LYS A 6 -5.49 -15.22 -5.88
N THR A 7 -6.47 -15.96 -5.36
CA THR A 7 -6.68 -16.08 -3.90
C THR A 7 -5.90 -17.25 -3.30
N ASP A 8 -5.63 -18.29 -4.09
CA ASP A 8 -4.90 -19.48 -3.66
C ASP A 8 -3.39 -19.22 -3.54
N GLU A 9 -2.80 -18.51 -4.52
CA GLU A 9 -1.38 -18.13 -4.53
C GLU A 9 -1.00 -17.27 -3.30
N ARG A 10 -1.85 -16.28 -2.96
CA ARG A 10 -1.63 -15.41 -1.79
C ARG A 10 -1.64 -16.18 -0.48
N ASN A 11 -2.45 -17.25 -0.37
CA ASN A 11 -2.48 -18.09 0.83
C ASN A 11 -1.23 -18.98 0.92
N ALA A 12 -0.74 -19.48 -0.22
CA ALA A 12 0.53 -20.21 -0.27
C ALA A 12 1.71 -19.30 0.14
N ASP A 13 1.73 -18.05 -0.32
CA ASP A 13 2.76 -17.07 0.06
C ASP A 13 2.76 -16.79 1.57
N ILE A 14 1.59 -16.61 2.18
CA ILE A 14 1.48 -16.41 3.64
C ILE A 14 2.01 -17.61 4.41
N ALA A 15 1.63 -18.83 4.02
CA ALA A 15 2.09 -20.05 4.69
C ALA A 15 3.62 -20.26 4.55
N ILE A 16 4.20 -19.87 3.41
CA ILE A 16 5.65 -19.91 3.19
C ILE A 16 6.34 -18.88 4.10
N VAL A 17 5.84 -17.65 4.17
CA VAL A 17 6.41 -16.59 5.02
C VAL A 17 6.36 -16.97 6.49
N GLU A 18 5.24 -17.51 6.99
CA GLU A 18 5.12 -17.98 8.37
C GLU A 18 6.08 -19.14 8.67
N ARG A 19 6.20 -20.10 7.74
CA ARG A 19 7.12 -21.22 7.89
C ARG A 19 8.57 -20.76 7.92
N LEU A 20 8.94 -19.78 7.10
CA LEU A 20 10.27 -19.19 7.09
C LEU A 20 10.55 -18.42 8.38
N ALA A 21 9.63 -17.57 8.83
CA ALA A 21 9.77 -16.84 10.08
C ALA A 21 9.99 -17.78 11.28
N LYS A 22 9.19 -18.86 11.36
CA LYS A 22 9.36 -19.88 12.42
C LYS A 22 10.70 -20.61 12.33
N LYS A 23 11.19 -20.89 11.12
CA LYS A 23 12.44 -21.62 10.90
C LYS A 23 13.69 -20.75 11.12
N LEU A 24 13.54 -19.43 10.97
CA LEU A 24 14.55 -18.41 11.25
C LEU A 24 14.47 -17.87 12.67
N GLU A 25 13.57 -18.40 13.51
CA GLU A 25 13.34 -17.97 14.90
C GLU A 25 12.97 -16.47 15.01
N LEU A 26 12.37 -15.92 13.95
CA LEU A 26 11.89 -14.54 13.89
C LEU A 26 10.51 -14.46 14.55
N HIS A 27 10.51 -14.23 15.86
CA HIS A 27 9.28 -14.15 16.66
C HIS A 27 8.80 -12.72 16.89
N THR A 28 9.69 -11.74 16.76
CA THR A 28 9.39 -10.32 17.01
C THR A 28 9.88 -9.40 15.89
N VAL A 29 9.31 -8.20 15.84
CA VAL A 29 9.70 -7.14 14.90
C VAL A 29 11.16 -6.71 15.14
N GLU A 30 11.65 -6.86 16.37
CA GLU A 30 13.00 -6.55 16.78
C GLU A 30 14.01 -7.55 16.22
N ASP A 31 13.69 -8.84 16.25
CA ASP A 31 14.52 -9.90 15.63
C ASP A 31 14.69 -9.64 14.13
N LEU A 32 13.59 -9.28 13.45
CA LEU A 32 13.60 -8.97 12.02
C LEU A 32 14.47 -7.73 11.71
N LYS A 33 14.42 -6.68 12.55
CA LYS A 33 15.27 -5.49 12.39
C LYS A 33 16.75 -5.84 12.54
N ILE A 34 17.09 -6.64 13.54
CA ILE A 34 18.47 -7.07 13.82
C ILE A 34 19.00 -7.90 12.65
N GLU A 35 18.24 -8.89 12.19
CA GLU A 35 18.63 -9.74 11.08
C GLU A 35 18.76 -8.95 9.77
N THR A 36 17.86 -7.99 9.52
CA THR A 36 17.92 -7.11 8.35
C THR A 36 19.22 -6.29 8.35
N VAL A 37 19.62 -5.72 9.49
CA VAL A 37 20.86 -4.95 9.63
C VAL A 37 22.09 -5.86 9.41
N ALA A 38 22.06 -7.09 9.95
CA ALA A 38 23.13 -8.06 9.75
C ALA A 38 23.29 -8.44 8.27
N VAL A 39 22.19 -8.74 7.57
CA VAL A 39 22.19 -9.07 6.14
C VAL A 39 22.66 -7.88 5.30
N GLN A 40 22.21 -6.66 5.62
CA GLN A 40 22.61 -5.45 4.90
C GLN A 40 24.11 -5.15 5.07
N LYS A 41 24.67 -5.42 6.24
CA LYS A 41 26.12 -5.30 6.50
C LYS A 41 26.91 -6.32 5.68
N LEU A 42 26.49 -7.59 5.67
CA LEU A 42 27.11 -8.64 4.89
C LEU A 42 27.01 -8.38 3.38
N ALA A 43 25.90 -7.81 2.91
CA ALA A 43 25.73 -7.41 1.52
C ALA A 43 26.67 -6.26 1.10
N LYS A 44 26.98 -5.34 2.01
CA LYS A 44 27.96 -4.26 1.78
C LYS A 44 29.40 -4.77 1.78
N GLU A 45 29.71 -5.78 2.59
CA GLU A 45 31.05 -6.40 2.65
C GLU A 45 31.38 -7.25 1.41
N ARG A 46 30.38 -7.77 0.69
CA ARG A 46 30.57 -8.64 -0.49
C ARG A 46 30.74 -7.88 -1.82
N GLY A 47 31.43 -6.73 -1.79
CA GLY A 47 31.58 -5.76 -2.88
C GLY A 47 31.49 -6.32 -4.31
N GLY A 48 30.48 -5.87 -5.06
CA GLY A 48 30.43 -5.96 -6.52
C GLY A 48 29.20 -6.65 -7.10
N ILE A 49 28.02 -6.07 -6.92
CA ILE A 49 26.93 -6.30 -7.88
C ILE A 49 27.29 -5.49 -9.13
N SER A 50 27.53 -6.17 -10.27
CA SER A 50 27.84 -5.57 -11.58
C SER A 50 26.86 -4.43 -11.90
N GLU A 51 27.31 -3.37 -12.56
CA GLU A 51 26.44 -2.26 -13.03
C GLU A 51 25.18 -2.79 -13.74
N SER A 52 25.31 -3.90 -14.47
CA SER A 52 24.19 -4.61 -15.10
C SER A 52 23.15 -5.12 -14.11
N THR A 53 23.59 -5.77 -13.03
CA THR A 53 22.73 -6.28 -11.96
C THR A 53 22.18 -5.14 -11.11
N GLN A 54 22.95 -4.07 -10.87
CA GLN A 54 22.43 -2.86 -10.24
C GLN A 54 21.30 -2.24 -11.06
N GLN A 55 21.44 -2.16 -12.39
CA GLN A 55 20.37 -1.69 -13.28
C GLN A 55 19.17 -2.63 -13.32
N GLN A 56 19.37 -3.95 -13.28
CA GLN A 56 18.27 -4.92 -13.18
C GLN A 56 17.50 -4.78 -11.88
N ILE A 57 18.20 -4.57 -10.77
CA ILE A 57 17.60 -4.30 -9.46
C ILE A 57 16.79 -3.01 -9.53
N ILE A 58 17.35 -1.92 -10.05
CA ILE A 58 16.65 -0.63 -10.20
C ILE A 58 15.40 -0.76 -11.07
N ARG A 59 15.48 -1.49 -12.20
CA ARG A 59 14.31 -1.74 -13.06
C ARG A 59 13.23 -2.55 -12.35
N LEU A 60 13.62 -3.57 -11.59
CA LEU A 60 12.70 -4.39 -10.83
C LEU A 60 12.01 -3.58 -9.74
N PHE A 61 12.77 -2.74 -9.03
CA PHE A 61 12.24 -1.79 -8.04
C PHE A 61 11.27 -0.80 -8.67
N ASN A 62 11.57 -0.22 -9.83
CA ASN A 62 10.64 0.69 -10.53
C ASN A 62 9.37 -0.02 -11.02
N LYS A 63 9.48 -1.29 -11.43
CA LYS A 63 8.31 -2.09 -11.81
C LYS A 63 7.43 -2.43 -10.61
N PHE A 64 8.06 -2.75 -9.48
CA PHE A 64 7.37 -2.98 -8.20
C PHE A 64 6.71 -1.69 -7.68
N LYS A 65 7.39 -0.55 -7.82
CA LYS A 65 6.89 0.79 -7.48
C LYS A 65 5.57 1.11 -8.19
N HIS A 66 5.47 0.77 -9.48
CA HIS A 66 4.24 0.92 -10.27
C HIS A 66 3.14 -0.06 -9.84
N PHE A 67 3.53 -1.27 -9.42
CA PHE A 67 2.58 -2.32 -9.03
C PHE A 67 1.97 -2.09 -7.64
N VAL A 68 2.73 -1.52 -6.69
CA VAL A 68 2.30 -1.33 -5.29
C VAL A 68 1.69 0.05 -5.05
N GLY A 69 1.64 0.92 -6.06
CA GLY A 69 1.05 2.26 -5.92
C GLY A 69 1.76 3.10 -4.85
N MET A 70 3.08 2.93 -4.72
CA MET A 70 3.94 3.68 -3.80
C MET A 70 4.85 4.63 -4.62
N GLU A 71 4.40 5.85 -4.81
CA GLU A 71 5.19 6.99 -5.27
C GLU A 71 6.16 7.44 -4.18
N ILE A 72 7.35 6.84 -4.13
CA ILE A 72 8.49 7.50 -3.48
C ILE A 72 9.01 8.57 -4.43
N THR A 73 8.77 9.83 -4.09
CA THR A 73 9.39 11.02 -4.69
C THR A 73 10.92 10.92 -4.63
N ASN A 74 11.54 10.56 -5.75
CA ASN A 74 12.92 10.97 -5.98
C ASN A 74 12.84 12.25 -6.81
N VAL A 75 13.17 13.35 -6.13
CA VAL A 75 13.44 14.67 -6.66
C VAL A 75 14.44 14.55 -7.81
N LEU A 76 14.02 14.90 -9.03
CA LEU A 76 14.72 15.81 -9.96
C LEU A 76 13.84 16.00 -11.22
N ASP A 77 13.48 17.26 -11.46
CA ASP A 77 13.04 17.90 -12.72
C ASP A 77 11.91 17.29 -13.58
N ASP A 78 10.68 17.84 -13.46
CA ASP A 78 9.97 18.48 -14.59
C ASP A 78 8.65 19.17 -14.12
N PRO A 79 8.37 20.45 -14.47
CA PRO A 79 7.17 21.16 -14.07
C PRO A 79 6.11 21.18 -15.19
N SER A 80 5.39 20.09 -15.47
CA SER A 80 4.31 20.18 -16.47
C SER A 80 3.18 19.13 -16.42
N ILE A 81 2.50 18.90 -15.28
CA ILE A 81 1.15 18.26 -15.29
C ILE A 81 0.23 18.83 -14.19
N PRO A 82 -0.93 19.44 -14.52
CA PRO A 82 -1.97 19.71 -13.54
C PRO A 82 -2.84 18.45 -13.35
N GLN A 83 -2.53 17.62 -12.35
CA GLN A 83 -3.39 16.50 -12.00
C GLN A 83 -3.65 16.41 -10.48
N ILE A 84 -4.84 16.92 -10.12
CA ILE A 84 -5.77 16.41 -9.10
C ILE A 84 -5.09 15.99 -7.79
N SER A 85 -4.87 17.00 -6.95
CA SER A 85 -4.62 16.90 -5.50
C SER A 85 -5.70 16.05 -4.81
N GLY A 86 -5.43 15.04 -4.00
CA GLY A 86 -4.15 14.49 -3.57
C GLY A 86 -4.35 13.05 -3.11
N LYS A 87 -3.55 12.15 -3.65
CA LYS A 87 -3.40 10.79 -3.14
C LYS A 87 -2.18 10.80 -2.21
N SER A 88 -2.40 11.09 -0.93
CA SER A 88 -1.42 10.82 0.12
C SER A 88 -1.38 9.32 0.36
N GLN A 89 -0.29 8.70 -0.08
CA GLN A 89 0.02 7.30 0.19
C GLN A 89 0.42 7.13 1.65
N SER A 90 -0.54 6.67 2.44
CA SER A 90 -0.29 5.95 3.68
C SER A 90 -1.50 5.04 3.85
N SER A 91 -1.32 3.73 3.63
CA SER A 91 -2.35 2.69 3.80
C SER A 91 -3.72 3.08 3.23
N VAL A 92 -3.94 2.88 1.92
CA VAL A 92 -5.19 3.23 1.22
C VAL A 92 -6.39 2.71 2.02
N ILE A 93 -7.04 3.60 2.77
CA ILE A 93 -8.31 3.30 3.44
C ILE A 93 -9.29 2.92 2.34
N PRO A 94 -9.89 1.72 2.38
CA PRO A 94 -10.86 1.32 1.38
C PRO A 94 -11.96 2.37 1.25
N HIS A 95 -12.39 2.65 0.01
CA HIS A 95 -13.41 3.65 -0.27
C HIS A 95 -14.74 3.41 0.47
N GLU A 96 -14.99 2.16 0.88
CA GLU A 96 -16.15 1.75 1.68
C GLU A 96 -16.20 2.42 3.06
N PHE A 97 -15.07 2.90 3.58
CA PHE A 97 -15.00 3.60 4.87
C PHE A 97 -15.08 5.13 4.74
N LEU A 98 -15.11 5.65 3.51
CA LEU A 98 -15.15 7.08 3.24
C LEU A 98 -16.57 7.55 3.00
N CYS A 99 -16.91 8.73 3.53
CA CYS A 99 -18.16 9.39 3.23
C CYS A 99 -18.15 9.85 1.76
N PRO A 100 -19.16 9.50 0.94
CA PRO A 100 -19.20 9.91 -0.47
C PRO A 100 -19.26 11.42 -0.70
N ILE A 101 -19.70 12.20 0.31
CA ILE A 101 -19.82 13.66 0.24
C ILE A 101 -18.48 14.34 0.57
N THR A 102 -17.84 13.94 1.66
CA THR A 102 -16.62 14.62 2.16
C THR A 102 -15.32 13.95 1.75
N VAL A 103 -15.39 12.68 1.29
CA VAL A 103 -14.22 11.84 0.97
C VAL A 103 -13.30 11.63 2.20
N GLU A 104 -13.86 11.79 3.40
CA GLU A 104 -13.18 11.55 4.68
C GLU A 104 -13.71 10.28 5.35
N ILE A 105 -12.94 9.72 6.29
CA ILE A 105 -13.35 8.53 7.06
C ILE A 105 -14.63 8.84 7.85
N MET A 106 -15.64 7.98 7.69
CA MET A 106 -16.88 8.06 8.47
C MET A 106 -16.62 7.68 9.93
N ARG A 107 -17.06 8.53 10.86
CA ARG A 107 -17.06 8.28 12.30
C ARG A 107 -18.43 7.80 12.77
N ASP A 108 -19.51 8.34 12.18
CA ASP A 108 -20.89 7.93 12.46
C ASP A 108 -21.62 7.57 11.15
N PRO A 109 -21.34 6.37 10.60
CA PRO A 109 -21.93 5.92 9.34
C PRO A 109 -23.44 5.69 9.45
N VAL A 110 -24.20 6.35 8.59
CA VAL A 110 -25.66 6.20 8.45
C VAL A 110 -26.03 5.73 7.05
N ILE A 111 -26.92 4.75 6.96
CA ILE A 111 -27.42 4.19 5.69
C ILE A 111 -28.73 4.88 5.34
N VAL A 112 -28.83 5.42 4.12
CA VAL A 112 -30.07 6.02 3.60
C VAL A 112 -30.86 5.01 2.75
N ALA A 113 -32.07 5.38 2.31
CA ALA A 113 -32.96 4.49 1.54
C ALA A 113 -32.35 3.94 0.24
N SER A 114 -31.36 4.61 -0.35
CA SER A 114 -30.63 4.10 -1.52
C SER A 114 -29.66 2.96 -1.20
N GLY A 115 -29.45 2.63 0.08
CA GLY A 115 -28.46 1.65 0.53
C GLY A 115 -27.03 2.18 0.60
N GLN A 116 -26.82 3.47 0.32
CA GLN A 116 -25.50 4.11 0.44
C GLN A 116 -25.26 4.59 1.88
N THR A 117 -24.01 4.45 2.35
CA THR A 117 -23.58 4.92 3.66
C THR A 117 -22.92 6.30 3.57
N PHE A 118 -23.26 7.19 4.49
CA PHE A 118 -22.71 8.54 4.62
C PHE A 118 -22.33 8.83 6.08
N GLU A 119 -21.52 9.86 6.30
CA GLU A 119 -21.36 10.47 7.62
C GLU A 119 -22.63 11.23 8.00
N ARG A 120 -23.11 11.08 9.25
CA ARG A 120 -24.37 11.68 9.73
C ARG A 120 -24.42 13.17 9.49
N GLU A 121 -23.38 13.89 9.91
CA GLU A 121 -23.35 15.35 9.80
C GLU A 121 -23.37 15.81 8.34
N SER A 122 -22.68 15.09 7.46
CA SER A 122 -22.58 15.42 6.04
C SER A 122 -23.91 15.24 5.32
N ILE A 123 -24.59 14.12 5.57
CA ILE A 123 -25.89 13.85 4.92
C ILE A 123 -27.00 14.73 5.50
N GLN A 124 -26.96 15.03 6.80
CA GLN A 124 -27.89 15.97 7.43
C GLN A 124 -27.74 17.37 6.82
N LYS A 125 -26.50 17.89 6.73
CA LYS A 125 -26.22 19.17 6.05
C LYS A 125 -26.67 19.17 4.59
N TRP A 126 -26.52 18.04 3.89
CA TRP A 126 -26.97 17.90 2.51
C TRP A 126 -28.50 18.01 2.38
N PHE A 127 -29.26 17.35 3.27
CA PHE A 127 -30.72 17.48 3.33
C PHE A 127 -31.17 18.89 3.75
N ASP A 128 -30.50 19.48 4.74
CA ASP A 128 -30.83 20.81 5.26
C ASP A 128 -30.50 21.91 4.23
N SER A 129 -29.57 21.65 3.30
CA SER A 129 -29.20 22.57 2.21
C SER A 129 -30.23 22.61 1.06
N ASN A 130 -31.35 21.89 1.19
CA ASN A 130 -32.53 21.95 0.31
C ASN A 130 -32.18 21.77 -1.19
N HIS A 131 -31.72 20.56 -1.55
CA HIS A 131 -31.57 20.11 -2.93
C HIS A 131 -32.79 19.29 -3.39
#